data_AF-L9LAP1-F1
#
_entry.id   AF-L9LAP1-F1
#
_cell.length_a   1.000
_cell.length_b   1.000
_cell.length_c   1.000
_cell.angle_alpha   90.00
_cell.angle_beta   90.00
_cell.angle_gamma   90.00
#
_symmetry.space_group_name_H-M   'P 1'
#
loop_
_entity.id
_entity.type
_entity.pdbx_description
1 polymer ?
#
loop_
_entity_poly.entity_id
_entity_poly.type
_entity_poly.pdbx_seq_one_letter_code
_entity_poly.pdbx_strand_id
1 'polypeptide(L)'
;MRCSPTFARSWRSPDGLCLEVEGKMVSRTEGNIDDSLLGGNASAGGPEGEGTESTVVTGVDIVMNHHLQETSFTKEAYKKSIKDDMKSIKGKLEEQRPERVKRL
;
A
#
# COMPACT_ATOMS: atom_id res chain seq x y z
N MET A 1 8.96 -1.54 2.57
CA MET A 1 8.04 -0.38 2.59
C MET A 1 8.03 0.18 4.00
N ARG A 2 8.21 1.49 4.17
CA ARG A 2 8.09 2.17 5.46
C ARG A 2 6.84 3.02 5.36
N CYS A 3 5.76 2.63 6.04
CA CYS A 3 4.58 3.49 6.13
C CYS A 3 5.03 4.81 6.77
N SER A 4 4.81 5.93 6.07
CA SER A 4 5.23 7.23 6.59
C SER A 4 4.30 7.62 7.74
N PRO A 5 4.83 8.03 8.91
CA PRO A 5 4.00 8.47 10.04
C PRO A 5 3.21 9.75 9.74
N THR A 6 3.46 10.41 8.61
CA THR A 6 2.76 11.63 8.20
C THR A 6 1.33 11.40 7.70
N PHE A 7 0.99 10.18 7.26
CA PHE A 7 -0.31 9.92 6.62
C PHE A 7 -1.22 9.00 7.42
N ALA A 8 -0.69 8.27 8.41
CA ALA A 8 -1.46 7.32 9.21
C ALA A 8 -1.02 7.35 10.67
N ARG A 9 -1.98 7.22 11.59
CA ARG A 9 -1.68 7.01 13.00
C ARG A 9 -1.01 5.65 13.13
N SER A 10 0.15 5.61 13.79
CA SER A 10 0.89 4.37 14.02
C SER A 10 1.38 4.29 15.45
N TRP A 11 1.44 3.07 15.99
CA TRP A 11 1.97 2.78 17.31
C TRP A 11 2.71 1.46 17.31
N ARG A 12 3.47 1.22 18.38
CA ARG A 12 4.21 -0.02 18.58
C ARG A 12 3.37 -0.98 19.42
N SER A 13 3.43 -2.28 19.11
CA SER A 13 2.83 -3.30 19.97
C SER A 13 3.43 -3.23 21.39
N PRO A 14 2.72 -3.70 22.43
CA PRO A 14 3.24 -3.68 23.81
C PRO A 14 4.59 -4.37 23.96
N ASP A 15 4.81 -5.46 23.22
CA ASP A 15 6.08 -6.20 23.14
C ASP A 15 7.14 -5.50 22.27
N GLY A 16 6.79 -4.44 21.54
CA GLY A 16 7.72 -3.67 20.72
C GLY A 16 8.34 -4.46 19.57
N LEU A 17 7.69 -5.52 19.09
CA LEU A 17 8.12 -6.31 17.93
C LEU A 17 7.41 -5.85 16.65
N CYS A 18 6.15 -5.42 16.75
CA CYS A 18 5.34 -5.00 15.61
C CYS A 18 5.03 -3.50 15.63
N LEU A 19 4.76 -2.96 14.45
CA LEU A 19 4.16 -1.63 14.27
C LEU A 19 2.75 -1.83 13.74
N GLU A 20 1.80 -1.21 14.40
CA GLU A 20 0.40 -1.16 14.00
C GLU A 20 0.13 0.20 13.34
N VAL A 21 -0.63 0.18 12.25
CA VAL A 21 -0.96 1.37 11.47
C VAL A 21 -2.46 1.37 11.26
N GLU A 22 -3.11 2.47 11.67
CA GLU A 22 -4.53 2.69 11.48
C GLU A 22 -4.79 3.21 10.06
N GLY A 23 -5.54 2.44 9.27
CA GLY A 23 -5.98 2.85 7.94
C GLY A 23 -7.37 3.48 7.98
N LYS A 24 -7.62 4.45 7.10
CA LYS A 24 -8.92 5.12 6.92
C LYS A 24 -9.52 4.72 5.57
N MET A 25 -10.81 4.41 5.54
CA MET A 25 -11.55 4.24 4.28
C MET A 25 -11.68 5.60 3.56
N VAL A 26 -11.23 5.66 2.31
CA VAL A 26 -11.28 6.85 1.46
C VAL A 26 -11.79 6.50 0.07
N SER A 27 -12.50 7.43 -0.56
CA SER A 27 -12.91 7.34 -1.96
C SER A 27 -12.13 8.38 -2.76
N ARG A 28 -11.63 7.98 -3.92
CA ARG A 28 -10.91 8.84 -4.88
C ARG A 28 -11.58 8.72 -6.23
N THR A 29 -11.83 9.84 -6.87
CA THR A 29 -12.29 9.87 -8.25
C THR A 29 -11.07 9.79 -9.15
N GLU A 30 -10.97 8.72 -9.93
CA GLU A 30 -9.95 8.51 -10.94
C GLU A 30 -10.54 8.88 -12.31
N GLY A 31 -9.77 9.59 -13.16
CA GLY A 31 -10.22 9.98 -14.49
C GLY A 31 -10.79 11.40 -14.65
N ASN A 32 -10.69 12.30 -13.66
CA ASN A 32 -10.87 13.73 -13.91
C ASN A 32 -9.57 14.32 -14.48
N ILE A 33 -9.26 13.99 -15.73
CA ILE A 33 -8.32 14.79 -16.51
C ILE A 33 -9.18 15.89 -17.11
N ASP A 34 -9.00 17.11 -16.63
CA ASP A 34 -9.54 18.30 -17.27
C ASP A 34 -9.06 18.28 -18.73
N ASP A 35 -9.97 18.24 -19.71
CA ASP A 35 -9.63 18.17 -21.14
C ASP A 35 -8.67 19.31 -21.56
N SER A 36 -8.60 20.40 -20.78
CA SER A 36 -7.64 21.49 -20.98
C SER A 36 -6.18 21.11 -20.70
N LEU A 37 -5.91 20.00 -20.00
CA LEU A 37 -4.56 19.46 -19.73
C LEU A 37 -4.05 18.54 -20.86
N LEU A 38 -4.94 18.02 -21.71
CA LEU A 38 -4.61 17.29 -22.94
C LEU A 38 -4.43 18.26 -24.12
N GLY A 39 -3.59 19.28 -23.92
CA GLY A 39 -3.22 20.22 -24.99
C GLY A 39 -2.58 19.50 -26.18
N GLY A 40 -3.38 19.21 -27.22
CA GLY A 40 -2.93 18.37 -28.34
C GLY A 40 -3.85 18.32 -29.57
N ASN A 41 -4.04 19.48 -30.21
CA ASN A 41 -4.61 19.74 -31.55
C ASN A 41 -6.15 19.81 -31.69
N ALA A 42 -6.62 20.97 -32.14
CA ALA A 42 -7.99 21.22 -32.58
C ALA A 42 -8.00 21.20 -34.12
N SER A 43 -8.08 20.03 -34.74
CA SER A 43 -8.34 19.92 -36.18
C SER A 43 -8.93 18.58 -36.60
N ALA A 44 -10.10 18.22 -36.08
CA ALA A 44 -11.06 17.36 -36.78
C ALA A 44 -12.44 17.49 -36.12
N GLY A 45 -13.38 18.15 -36.80
CA GLY A 45 -14.77 18.20 -36.36
C GLY A 45 -15.41 16.81 -36.40
N GLY A 46 -15.93 16.34 -35.27
CA GLY A 46 -16.65 15.08 -35.06
C GLY A 46 -17.26 15.07 -33.65
N PRO A 47 -18.36 14.32 -33.42
CA PRO A 47 -19.35 14.63 -32.39
C PRO A 47 -18.74 14.61 -30.98
N GLU A 48 -19.20 15.55 -30.14
CA GLU A 48 -18.93 15.63 -28.70
C GLU A 48 -19.30 14.29 -28.05
N GLY A 49 -18.31 13.40 -27.98
CA GLY A 49 -18.45 12.04 -27.52
C GLY A 49 -18.30 12.00 -26.01
N GLU A 50 -19.44 11.85 -25.35
CA GLU A 50 -19.66 11.11 -24.10
C GLU A 50 -18.61 11.33 -22.99
N GLY A 51 -19.00 12.13 -22.00
CA GLY A 51 -18.20 12.41 -20.81
C GLY A 51 -17.59 11.13 -20.23
N THR A 52 -16.26 11.15 -20.10
CA THR A 52 -15.47 10.05 -19.56
C THR A 52 -16.07 9.62 -18.22
N GLU A 53 -16.44 8.34 -18.10
CA GLU A 53 -17.00 7.79 -16.86
C GLU A 53 -15.96 7.94 -15.73
N SER A 54 -16.18 8.94 -14.88
CA SER A 54 -15.36 9.13 -13.70
C SER A 54 -15.53 7.93 -12.78
N THR A 55 -14.48 7.14 -12.61
CA THR A 55 -14.55 5.94 -11.76
C THR A 55 -14.17 6.31 -10.34
N VAL A 56 -15.10 6.13 -9.40
CA VAL A 56 -14.82 6.33 -7.97
C VAL A 56 -14.25 5.04 -7.39
N VAL A 57 -12.97 5.07 -7.02
CA VAL A 57 -12.28 3.96 -6.35
C VAL A 57 -12.30 4.19 -4.84
N THR A 58 -12.88 3.26 -4.09
CA THR A 58 -12.89 3.31 -2.61
C THR A 58 -11.97 2.24 -2.05
N GLY A 59 -11.16 2.60 -1.06
CA GLY A 59 -10.24 1.67 -0.40
C GLY A 59 -9.62 2.25 0.85
N VAL A 60 -8.81 1.43 1.53
CA VAL A 60 -8.04 1.89 2.69
C VAL A 60 -6.90 2.77 2.19
N ASP A 61 -6.79 3.98 2.74
CA ASP A 61 -5.81 4.99 2.34
C ASP A 61 -4.36 4.47 2.29
N ILE A 62 -3.93 3.70 3.29
CA ILE A 62 -2.58 3.10 3.33
C ILE A 62 -2.35 2.09 2.20
N VAL A 63 -3.40 1.35 1.81
CA VAL A 63 -3.35 0.39 0.71
C VAL A 63 -3.25 1.14 -0.61
N MET A 64 -4.10 2.14 -0.80
CA MET A 64 -4.15 2.95 -2.02
C MET A 64 -2.88 3.80 -2.21
N ASN A 65 -2.36 4.41 -1.15
CA ASN A 65 -1.18 5.29 -1.22
C ASN A 65 0.14 4.55 -1.40
N HIS A 66 0.26 3.34 -0.85
CA HIS A 66 1.49 2.56 -0.89
C HIS A 66 1.41 1.39 -1.88
N HIS A 67 0.34 1.30 -2.65
CA HIS A 67 0.09 0.25 -3.64
C HIS A 67 0.24 -1.16 -3.05
N LEU A 68 -0.30 -1.37 -1.85
CA LEU A 68 -0.26 -2.68 -1.21
C LEU A 68 -1.12 -3.67 -2.01
N GLN A 69 -0.60 -4.87 -2.22
CA GLN A 69 -1.30 -5.93 -2.94
C GLN A 69 -1.85 -6.96 -1.97
N GLU A 70 -3.11 -7.30 -2.13
CA GLU A 70 -3.71 -8.43 -1.44
C GLU A 70 -3.13 -9.74 -1.97
N THR A 71 -2.79 -10.65 -1.06
CA THR A 71 -2.21 -11.96 -1.39
C THR A 71 -3.01 -13.05 -0.72
N SER A 72 -3.23 -14.17 -1.42
CA SER A 72 -3.88 -15.35 -0.87
C SER A 72 -2.88 -16.48 -0.62
N PHE A 73 -3.10 -17.25 0.44
CA PHE A 73 -2.26 -18.39 0.81
C PHE A 73 -3.11 -19.59 1.21
N THR A 74 -2.64 -20.80 0.90
CA THR A 74 -3.10 -22.00 1.60
C THR A 74 -2.52 -22.03 3.01
N LYS A 75 -3.15 -22.77 3.93
CA LYS A 75 -2.68 -22.89 5.32
C LYS A 75 -1.23 -23.38 5.43
N GLU A 76 -0.82 -24.28 4.53
CA GLU A 76 0.55 -24.81 4.50
C GLU A 76 1.55 -23.79 3.95
N ALA A 77 1.19 -23.11 2.86
CA ALA A 77 2.02 -22.06 2.26
C ALA A 77 2.23 -20.91 3.26
N TYR A 78 1.17 -20.47 3.95
CA TYR A 78 1.25 -19.43 4.98
C TYR A 78 2.24 -19.78 6.10
N LYS A 79 2.14 -20.99 6.65
CA LYS A 79 3.05 -21.47 7.71
C LYS A 79 4.51 -21.49 7.24
N LYS A 80 4.74 -21.90 5.99
CA LYS A 80 6.08 -21.92 5.40
C LYS A 80 6.61 -20.50 5.21
N SER A 81 5.83 -19.61 4.61
CA SER A 81 6.22 -18.21 4.37
C SER A 81 6.63 -17.50 5.66
N ILE A 82 5.82 -17.60 6.72
CA ILE A 82 6.17 -16.99 8.02
C ILE A 82 7.46 -17.56 8.59
N LYS A 83 7.67 -18.88 8.48
CA LYS A 83 8.88 -19.51 9.02
C LYS A 83 10.14 -19.03 8.29
N ASP A 84 10.06 -18.90 6.97
CA ASP A 84 11.15 -18.42 6.12
C ASP A 84 11.43 -16.92 6.38
N ASP A 85 10.37 -16.11 6.53
CA ASP A 85 10.47 -14.68 6.87
C ASP A 85 11.12 -14.47 8.24
N MET A 86 10.70 -15.22 9.27
CA MET A 86 11.29 -15.13 10.61
C MET A 86 12.77 -15.52 10.61
N LYS A 87 13.16 -16.51 9.80
CA LYS A 87 14.58 -16.89 9.63
C LYS A 87 15.37 -15.75 8.97
N SER A 88 14.82 -15.11 7.94
CA SER A 88 15.44 -13.98 7.26
C SER A 88 15.60 -12.76 8.19
N ILE A 89 14.57 -12.44 8.97
CA ILE A 89 14.60 -11.34 9.96
C ILE A 89 15.66 -11.63 11.02
N LYS A 90 15.68 -12.85 11.58
CA LYS A 90 16.68 -13.25 12.58
C LYS A 90 18.11 -13.10 12.04
N GLY A 91 18.39 -13.59 10.84
CA GLY A 91 19.71 -13.44 10.22
C GLY A 91 20.13 -11.98 10.04
N LYS A 92 19.22 -11.11 9.57
CA LYS A 92 19.49 -9.67 9.45
C LYS A 92 19.72 -8.99 10.80
N LEU A 93 19.02 -9.42 11.86
CA LEU A 93 19.22 -8.88 13.20
C LEU A 93 20.55 -9.36 13.80
N GLU A 94 20.96 -10.61 13.60
CA GLU A 94 22.26 -11.10 14.07
C GLU A 94 23.42 -10.28 13.48
N GLU A 95 23.30 -9.85 12.22
CA GLU A 95 24.30 -9.01 11.55
C GLU A 95 24.26 -7.54 12.03
N GLN A 96 23.07 -6.95 12.12
CA GLN A 96 22.94 -5.49 12.30
C GLN A 96 22.72 -5.06 13.76
N ARG A 97 22.03 -5.89 14.55
CA ARG A 97 21.53 -5.58 15.91
C ARG A 97 21.39 -6.86 16.75
N PRO A 98 22.50 -7.57 17.03
CA PRO A 98 22.46 -8.90 17.66
C PRO A 98 21.77 -8.90 19.03
N GLU A 99 21.78 -7.78 19.75
CA GLU A 99 21.06 -7.61 21.03
C GLU A 99 19.54 -7.75 20.89
N ARG A 100 18.98 -7.43 19.71
CA ARG A 100 17.55 -7.55 19.42
C ARG A 100 17.11 -8.99 19.17
N VAL A 101 18.04 -9.89 18.83
CA VAL A 101 17.75 -11.31 18.52
C VAL A 101 17.17 -12.04 19.73
N LYS A 102 17.62 -11.69 20.95
CA LYS A 102 17.13 -12.30 22.20
C LYS A 102 15.66 -12.00 22.50
N ARG A 103 15.11 -10.96 21.87
CA ARG A 103 13.72 -10.54 22.04
C ARG A 103 12.79 -11.10 20.96
N LEU A 104 13.36 -11.77 19.96
CA LEU A 104 12.63 -12.35 18.84
C LEU A 104 12.31 -13.81 19.14
#